data_AF-A0A1B1S523-F1
#
_entry.id   AF-A0A1B1S523-F1
#
_cell.length_a   1.000
_cell.length_b   1.000
_cell.length_c   1.000
_cell.angle_alpha   90.00
_cell.angle_beta   90.00
_cell.angle_gamma   90.00
#
_symmetry.space_group_name_H-M   'P 1'
#
loop_
_entity.id
_entity.type
_entity.pdbx_description
1 polymer ?
#
loop_
_entity_poly.entity_id
_entity_poly.type
_entity_poly.pdbx_seq_one_letter_code
_entity_poly.pdbx_strand_id
1 'polypeptide(L)'
;MKRKGKVFIDANMIIHAGSFQKTDVFQWLNQLYEEIYIHIEVLNELQVASVRKKADQFIASGQWILFDPQAETLIPTEELYDLYVIYLREMRKAFYQLDVKKEAEGRRLKNTNDLGEIHSLAAAMLLSAGIICSNDLDIREVIEDAPIYITIEEDEESVLMQQDTLEDFCYFVISHEIAERSMVRKFFKAIQPQKMEKFDRRIT
;
A
#
# COMPACT_ATOMS: atom_id res chain seq x y z
N MET A 1 -8.76 5.74 16.77
CA MET A 1 -9.48 4.54 16.25
C MET A 1 -8.67 3.99 15.10
N LYS A 2 -8.45 2.69 14.92
CA LYS A 2 -7.69 2.18 13.76
C LYS A 2 -8.47 2.39 12.46
N ARG A 3 -7.75 2.48 11.33
CA ARG A 3 -8.33 2.25 10.01
C ARG A 3 -8.75 0.78 9.91
N LYS A 4 -10.06 0.57 9.76
CA LYS A 4 -10.66 -0.76 9.73
C LYS A 4 -10.36 -1.49 8.42
N GLY A 5 -10.29 -2.81 8.51
CA GLY A 5 -10.09 -3.72 7.39
C GLY A 5 -8.63 -4.01 7.08
N LYS A 6 -8.44 -4.77 6.00
CA LYS A 6 -7.13 -5.23 5.52
C LYS A 6 -6.46 -4.15 4.69
N VAL A 7 -5.17 -3.95 4.91
CA VAL A 7 -4.33 -3.06 4.11
C VAL A 7 -3.16 -3.82 3.50
N PHE A 8 -2.87 -3.58 2.23
CA PHE A 8 -1.57 -3.94 1.65
C PHE A 8 -0.61 -2.75 1.75
N ILE A 9 0.58 -2.96 2.32
CA ILE A 9 1.62 -1.92 2.40
C ILE A 9 2.61 -2.12 1.26
N ASP A 10 2.86 -1.06 0.51
CA ASP A 10 3.82 -1.03 -0.59
C ASP A 10 5.27 -0.79 -0.11
N ALA A 11 6.25 -1.17 -0.94
CA ALA A 11 7.67 -1.08 -0.63
C ALA A 11 8.09 0.36 -0.32
N ASN A 12 7.57 1.34 -1.06
CA ASN A 12 7.95 2.74 -0.88
C ASN A 12 7.63 3.24 0.55
N MET A 13 6.50 2.83 1.13
CA MET A 13 6.09 3.22 2.48
C MET A 13 6.98 2.59 3.54
N ILE A 14 7.35 1.32 3.34
CA ILE A 14 8.27 0.59 4.24
C ILE A 14 9.68 1.20 4.20
N ILE A 15 10.17 1.53 3.00
CA ILE A 15 11.47 2.19 2.81
C ILE A 15 11.47 3.57 3.47
N HIS A 16 10.42 4.36 3.28
CA HIS A 16 10.25 5.65 3.93
C HIS A 16 10.26 5.51 5.46
N ALA A 17 9.50 4.57 6.02
CA ALA A 17 9.47 4.28 7.45
C ALA A 17 10.85 3.91 8.00
N GLY A 18 11.60 3.06 7.29
CA GLY A 18 12.93 2.61 7.69
C GLY A 18 14.04 3.63 7.51
N SER A 19 13.89 4.58 6.58
CA SER A 19 14.87 5.65 6.37
C SER A 19 14.80 6.75 7.44
N PHE A 20 13.66 6.90 8.11
CA PHE A 20 13.44 7.97 9.08
C PHE A 20 13.89 7.60 10.51
N GLN A 21 15.12 7.98 10.88
CA GLN A 21 15.75 7.58 12.14
C GLN A 21 15.27 8.32 13.40
N LYS A 22 14.40 9.34 13.28
CA LYS A 22 14.02 10.19 14.43
C LYS A 22 12.93 9.58 15.31
N THR A 23 12.21 8.58 14.82
CA THR A 23 11.12 7.91 15.54
C THR A 23 10.80 6.59 14.86
N ASP A 24 10.02 5.73 15.51
CA ASP A 24 9.64 4.45 14.92
C ASP A 24 8.35 4.55 14.09
N VAL A 25 8.51 4.84 12.79
CA VAL A 25 7.38 4.95 11.85
C VAL A 25 6.69 3.60 11.62
N PHE A 26 7.36 2.47 11.85
CA PHE A 26 6.70 1.15 11.77
C PHE A 26 5.66 0.98 12.87
N GLN A 27 5.90 1.55 14.06
CA GLN A 27 4.87 1.55 15.11
C GLN A 27 3.66 2.38 14.70
N TRP A 28 3.84 3.44 13.91
CA TRP A 28 2.72 4.19 13.37
C TRP A 28 1.87 3.34 12.43
N LEU A 29 2.49 2.55 11.54
CA LEU A 29 1.76 1.60 10.69
C LEU A 29 0.94 0.61 11.52
N ASN A 30 1.57 -0.02 12.53
CA ASN A 30 0.93 -1.01 13.40
C ASN A 30 -0.22 -0.46 14.26
N GLN A 31 -0.12 0.81 14.65
CA GLN A 31 -1.17 1.49 15.40
C GLN A 31 -2.27 2.03 14.49
N LEU A 32 -1.94 2.36 13.24
CA LEU A 32 -2.90 2.95 12.31
C LEU A 32 -3.82 1.89 11.73
N TYR A 33 -3.27 0.79 11.21
CA TYR A 33 -4.04 -0.21 10.48
C TYR A 33 -4.46 -1.39 11.35
N GLU A 34 -5.63 -1.95 11.06
CA GLU A 34 -6.18 -3.13 11.74
C GLU A 34 -5.42 -4.41 11.37
N GLU A 35 -5.37 -4.74 10.08
CA GLU A 35 -4.73 -5.95 9.58
C GLU A 35 -3.79 -5.63 8.41
N ILE A 36 -2.49 -5.87 8.60
CA ILE A 36 -1.44 -5.47 7.66
C ILE A 36 -0.98 -6.67 6.85
N TYR A 37 -1.08 -6.54 5.53
CA TYR A 37 -0.54 -7.46 4.55
C TYR A 37 0.67 -6.86 3.84
N ILE A 38 1.61 -7.72 3.50
CA ILE A 38 2.74 -7.43 2.62
C ILE A 38 2.85 -8.55 1.59
N HIS A 39 2.91 -8.21 0.31
CA HIS A 39 3.12 -9.20 -0.75
C HIS A 39 4.60 -9.64 -0.80
N ILE A 40 4.88 -10.90 -1.13
CA ILE A 40 6.26 -11.41 -1.24
C ILE A 40 7.12 -10.60 -2.23
N GLU A 41 6.56 -10.16 -3.34
CA GLU A 41 7.24 -9.26 -4.30
C GLU A 41 7.63 -7.92 -3.66
N VAL A 42 6.75 -7.32 -2.84
CA VAL A 42 7.07 -6.10 -2.08
C VAL A 42 8.20 -6.35 -1.09
N LEU A 43 8.20 -7.50 -0.40
CA LEU A 43 9.28 -7.87 0.51
C LEU A 43 10.61 -8.05 -0.23
N ASN A 44 10.58 -8.59 -1.46
CA ASN A 44 11.75 -8.78 -2.30
C ASN A 44 12.34 -7.47 -2.83
N GLU A 45 11.53 -6.42 -2.98
CA GLU A 45 11.97 -5.08 -3.36
C GLU A 45 12.75 -4.37 -2.24
N LEU A 46 12.62 -4.81 -0.98
CA LEU A 46 13.34 -4.22 0.16
C LEU A 46 14.84 -4.57 0.13
N GLN A 47 15.63 -3.77 -0.60
CA GLN A 47 17.08 -3.97 -0.73
C GLN A 47 17.88 -3.58 0.52
N VAL A 48 17.36 -2.69 1.36
CA VAL A 48 18.06 -2.24 2.56
C VAL A 48 17.87 -3.26 3.68
N ALA A 49 18.94 -3.98 4.02
CA ALA A 49 18.90 -5.10 4.97
C ALA A 49 18.27 -4.76 6.33
N SER A 50 18.52 -3.57 6.87
CA SER A 50 17.93 -3.13 8.15
C SER A 50 16.41 -2.91 8.05
N VAL A 51 15.93 -2.42 6.91
CA VAL A 51 14.50 -2.20 6.63
C VAL A 51 13.82 -3.55 6.44
N ARG A 52 14.40 -4.44 5.62
CA ARG A 52 13.89 -5.80 5.42
C ARG A 52 13.81 -6.59 6.71
N LYS A 53 14.90 -6.59 7.50
CA LYS A 53 14.94 -7.26 8.81
C LYS A 53 13.81 -6.80 9.74
N LYS A 54 13.43 -5.52 9.67
CA LYS A 54 12.35 -4.98 10.50
C LYS A 54 10.98 -5.46 10.02
N ALA A 55 10.74 -5.53 8.71
CA ALA A 55 9.55 -6.16 8.15
C ALA A 55 9.47 -7.65 8.52
N ASP A 56 10.57 -8.40 8.37
CA ASP A 56 10.66 -9.82 8.73
C ASP A 56 10.32 -10.06 10.21
N GLN A 57 10.71 -9.16 11.10
CA GLN A 57 10.38 -9.23 12.53
C GLN A 57 8.87 -9.10 12.79
N PHE A 58 8.18 -8.21 12.08
CA PHE A 58 6.73 -8.07 12.19
C PHE A 58 5.96 -9.23 11.57
N ILE A 59 6.50 -9.82 10.50
CA ILE A 59 5.97 -11.05 9.91
C ILE A 59 6.13 -12.21 10.89
N ALA A 60 7.33 -12.40 11.45
CA ALA A 60 7.62 -13.49 12.37
C ALA A 60 6.84 -13.40 13.70
N SER A 61 6.49 -12.19 14.15
CA SER A 61 5.65 -11.98 15.33
C SER A 61 4.15 -12.11 15.05
N GLY A 62 3.74 -12.28 13.79
CA GLY A 62 2.33 -12.35 13.38
C GLY A 62 1.63 -10.98 13.38
N GLN A 63 2.37 -9.88 13.52
CA GLN A 63 1.79 -8.54 13.44
C GLN A 63 1.48 -8.16 11.99
N TRP A 64 2.30 -8.62 11.03
CA TRP A 64 2.08 -8.48 9.59
C TRP A 64 1.88 -9.86 8.97
N ILE A 65 1.03 -9.95 7.96
CA ILE A 65 0.73 -11.17 7.23
C ILE A 65 1.47 -11.12 5.90
N LEU A 66 2.40 -12.05 5.69
CA LEU A 66 3.06 -12.22 4.41
C LEU A 66 2.11 -12.93 3.44
N PHE A 67 1.72 -12.25 2.38
CA PHE A 67 1.02 -12.86 1.27
C PHE A 67 2.03 -13.46 0.28
N ASP A 68 2.07 -14.78 0.24
CA ASP A 68 2.80 -15.55 -0.76
C ASP A 68 1.78 -16.39 -1.55
N PRO A 69 1.59 -16.15 -2.86
CA PRO A 69 0.63 -16.91 -3.65
C PRO A 69 0.99 -18.39 -3.81
N GLN A 70 2.20 -18.80 -3.42
CA GLN A 70 2.62 -20.21 -3.37
C GLN A 70 2.37 -20.85 -2.00
N ALA A 71 1.93 -20.09 -1.00
CA ALA A 71 1.64 -20.60 0.33
C ALA A 71 0.18 -21.06 0.45
N GLU A 72 -0.02 -22.34 0.78
CA GLU A 72 -1.34 -22.96 0.97
C GLU A 72 -2.16 -22.33 2.12
N THR A 73 -1.52 -21.55 3.01
CA THR A 73 -2.19 -20.92 4.16
C THR A 73 -3.14 -19.79 3.77
N LEU A 74 -2.87 -19.09 2.66
CA LEU A 74 -3.68 -17.96 2.19
C LEU A 74 -4.39 -18.27 0.87
N ILE A 75 -3.86 -19.20 0.09
CA ILE A 75 -4.50 -19.72 -1.12
C ILE A 75 -4.63 -21.24 -0.98
N PRO A 76 -5.65 -21.74 -0.25
CA PRO A 76 -5.78 -23.16 0.08
C PRO A 76 -6.31 -24.04 -1.06
N THR A 77 -6.76 -23.45 -2.16
CA THR A 77 -7.39 -24.16 -3.28
C THR A 77 -6.83 -23.71 -4.62
N GLU A 78 -6.83 -24.61 -5.60
CA GLU A 78 -6.43 -24.29 -6.98
C GLU A 78 -7.37 -23.23 -7.58
N GLU A 79 -8.66 -23.27 -7.24
CA GLU A 79 -9.64 -22.28 -7.71
C GLU A 79 -9.32 -20.85 -7.22
N LEU A 80 -8.89 -20.70 -5.95
CA LEU A 80 -8.44 -19.40 -5.44
C LEU A 80 -7.13 -18.95 -6.08
N TYR A 81 -6.23 -19.89 -6.41
CA TYR A 81 -5.00 -19.58 -7.13
C TYR A 81 -5.30 -19.11 -8.56
N ASP A 82 -6.19 -19.79 -9.26
CA ASP A 82 -6.63 -19.40 -10.60
C ASP A 82 -7.31 -18.03 -10.58
N LEU A 83 -8.12 -17.74 -9.56
CA LEU A 83 -8.72 -16.42 -9.36
C LEU A 83 -7.65 -15.33 -9.13
N TYR A 84 -6.63 -15.60 -8.31
CA TYR A 84 -5.49 -14.71 -8.15
C TYR A 84 -4.76 -14.45 -9.47
N VAL A 85 -4.54 -15.48 -10.29
CA VAL A 85 -3.90 -15.35 -11.61
C VAL A 85 -4.76 -14.53 -12.57
N ILE A 86 -6.09 -14.62 -12.50
CA ILE A 86 -7.01 -13.77 -13.25
C ILE A 86 -6.82 -12.31 -12.84
N TYR A 87 -6.91 -11.99 -11.54
CA TYR A 87 -6.70 -10.62 -11.05
C TYR A 87 -5.31 -10.09 -11.40
N LEU A 88 -4.27 -10.93 -11.36
CA LEU A 88 -2.93 -10.55 -11.75
C LEU A 88 -2.85 -10.14 -13.23
N ARG A 89 -3.56 -10.84 -14.13
CA ARG A 89 -3.64 -10.48 -15.55
C ARG A 89 -4.40 -9.18 -15.76
N GLU A 90 -5.49 -8.98 -15.02
CA GLU A 90 -6.27 -7.75 -15.07
C GLU A 90 -5.45 -6.54 -14.62
N MET A 91 -4.73 -6.65 -13.50
CA MET A 91 -3.84 -5.59 -13.02
C MET A 91 -2.72 -5.29 -14.00
N ARG A 92 -2.05 -6.31 -14.56
CA ARG A 92 -1.03 -6.09 -15.61
C ARG A 92 -1.58 -5.32 -16.80
N LYS A 93 -2.82 -5.63 -17.22
CA LYS A 93 -3.49 -4.92 -18.31
C LYS A 93 -3.83 -3.48 -17.93
N ALA A 94 -4.30 -3.24 -16.71
CA ALA A 94 -4.66 -1.90 -16.24
C ALA A 94 -3.44 -0.97 -16.16
N PHE A 95 -2.30 -1.44 -15.62
CA PHE A 95 -1.05 -0.67 -15.62
C PHE A 95 -0.53 -0.41 -17.04
N TYR A 96 -0.60 -1.41 -17.93
CA TYR A 96 -0.26 -1.20 -19.34
C TYR A 96 -1.15 -0.14 -20.01
N GLN A 97 -2.44 -0.13 -19.72
CA GLN A 97 -3.36 0.89 -20.25
C GLN A 97 -3.05 2.27 -19.69
N LEU A 98 -2.64 2.38 -18.43
CA LEU A 98 -2.16 3.63 -17.84
C LEU A 98 -0.90 4.13 -18.54
N ASP A 99 0.05 3.26 -18.87
CA ASP A 99 1.25 3.64 -19.63
C ASP A 99 0.88 4.20 -21.01
N VAL A 100 -0.01 3.51 -21.74
CA VAL A 100 -0.52 3.98 -23.04
C VAL A 100 -1.21 5.35 -22.92
N LYS A 101 -2.03 5.54 -21.88
CA LYS A 101 -2.69 6.83 -21.58
C LYS A 101 -1.67 7.93 -21.33
N LYS A 102 -0.66 7.67 -20.51
CA LYS A 102 0.42 8.62 -20.19
C LYS A 102 1.22 9.01 -21.43
N GLU A 103 1.57 8.05 -22.28
CA GLU A 103 2.26 8.32 -23.54
C GLU A 103 1.43 9.23 -24.46
N ALA A 104 0.13 8.93 -24.60
CA ALA A 104 -0.80 9.74 -25.39
C ALA A 104 -0.94 11.18 -24.85
N GLU A 105 -0.85 11.36 -23.53
CA GLU A 105 -0.89 12.66 -22.85
C GLU A 105 0.49 13.36 -22.79
N GLY A 106 1.55 12.75 -23.31
CA GLY A 106 2.92 13.28 -23.22
C GLY A 106 3.49 13.28 -21.80
N ARG A 107 2.91 12.49 -20.89
CA ARG A 107 3.41 12.29 -19.52
C ARG A 107 4.59 11.33 -19.53
N ARG A 108 5.54 11.58 -18.64
CA ARG A 108 6.73 10.73 -18.48
C ARG A 108 6.34 9.40 -17.81
N LEU A 109 6.70 8.28 -18.43
CA LEU A 109 6.62 6.96 -17.81
C LEU A 109 7.64 6.82 -16.69
N LYS A 110 7.30 6.05 -15.66
CA LYS A 110 8.25 5.75 -14.59
C LYS A 110 9.31 4.77 -15.08
N ASN A 111 10.49 4.85 -14.47
CA ASN A 111 11.63 3.98 -14.79
C ASN A 111 11.69 2.74 -13.89
N THR A 112 10.76 2.60 -12.95
CA THR A 112 10.68 1.51 -11.98
C THR A 112 9.56 0.56 -12.39
N ASN A 113 9.75 -0.74 -12.17
CA ASN A 113 8.73 -1.75 -12.44
C ASN A 113 7.58 -1.64 -11.42
N ASP A 114 6.38 -2.03 -11.83
CA ASP A 114 5.12 -2.05 -11.06
C ASP A 114 4.85 -3.40 -10.37
N LEU A 115 5.88 -4.24 -10.18
CA LEU A 115 5.65 -5.64 -9.80
C LEU A 115 5.00 -5.75 -8.42
N GLY A 116 5.54 -5.06 -7.41
CA GLY A 116 4.97 -4.99 -6.08
C GLY A 116 3.52 -4.46 -6.09
N GLU A 117 3.25 -3.41 -6.85
CA GLU A 117 1.95 -2.75 -6.95
C GLU A 117 0.91 -3.65 -7.63
N ILE A 118 1.24 -4.21 -8.80
CA ILE A 118 0.37 -5.13 -9.57
C ILE A 118 0.00 -6.33 -8.70
N HIS A 119 0.99 -6.96 -8.05
CA HIS A 119 0.76 -8.14 -7.25
C HIS A 119 -0.02 -7.83 -5.95
N SER A 120 0.25 -6.69 -5.33
CA SER A 120 -0.48 -6.27 -4.13
C SER A 120 -1.94 -5.94 -4.43
N LEU A 121 -2.25 -5.30 -5.55
CA LEU A 121 -3.63 -5.03 -5.97
C LEU A 121 -4.38 -6.33 -6.30
N ALA A 122 -3.75 -7.26 -7.00
CA ALA A 122 -4.35 -8.57 -7.28
C ALA A 122 -4.64 -9.37 -6.00
N ALA A 123 -3.70 -9.37 -5.05
CA ALA A 123 -3.90 -10.01 -3.75
C ALA A 123 -4.96 -9.29 -2.91
N ALA A 124 -5.03 -7.97 -2.99
CA ALA A 124 -6.06 -7.17 -2.33
C ALA A 124 -7.46 -7.50 -2.87
N MET A 125 -7.63 -7.67 -4.17
CA MET A 125 -8.89 -8.14 -4.77
C MET A 125 -9.30 -9.53 -4.28
N LEU A 126 -8.35 -10.47 -4.20
CA LEU A 126 -8.62 -11.83 -3.70
C LEU A 126 -9.06 -11.83 -2.23
N LEU A 127 -8.40 -11.03 -1.39
CA LEU A 127 -8.63 -11.03 0.06
C LEU A 127 -9.68 -10.02 0.53
N SER A 128 -10.32 -9.32 -0.40
CA SER A 128 -11.16 -8.15 -0.12
C SER A 128 -10.48 -7.11 0.78
N ALA A 129 -9.22 -6.78 0.47
CA ALA A 129 -8.51 -5.69 1.15
C ALA A 129 -8.88 -4.34 0.54
N GLY A 130 -9.62 -3.53 1.31
CA GLY A 130 -10.13 -2.24 0.84
C GLY A 130 -9.11 -1.11 0.81
N ILE A 131 -7.89 -1.31 1.32
CA ILE A 131 -6.87 -0.27 1.43
C ILE A 131 -5.53 -0.74 0.84
N ILE A 132 -4.89 0.13 0.07
CA ILE A 132 -3.47 0.01 -0.28
C ILE A 132 -2.73 1.25 0.22
N CYS A 133 -1.71 1.05 1.05
CA CYS A 133 -0.85 2.12 1.57
C CYS A 133 0.39 2.24 0.67
N SER A 134 0.35 3.18 -0.26
CA SER A 134 1.43 3.44 -1.21
C SER A 134 1.50 4.91 -1.55
N ASN A 135 2.69 5.46 -1.71
CA ASN A 135 2.90 6.82 -2.21
C ASN A 135 3.06 6.88 -3.75
N ASP A 136 2.80 5.79 -4.49
CA ASP A 136 2.77 5.79 -5.96
C ASP A 136 1.39 6.21 -6.48
N LEU A 137 1.31 7.38 -7.14
CA LEU A 137 0.04 7.92 -7.63
C LEU A 137 -0.55 7.12 -8.79
N ASP A 138 0.24 6.26 -9.44
CA ASP A 138 -0.21 5.41 -10.53
C ASP A 138 -1.27 4.42 -10.06
N ILE A 139 -1.16 3.95 -8.80
CA ILE A 139 -2.16 3.08 -8.17
C ILE A 139 -3.53 3.75 -8.15
N ARG A 140 -3.60 5.06 -7.85
CA ARG A 140 -4.88 5.79 -7.83
C ARG A 140 -5.51 5.79 -9.21
N GLU A 141 -4.72 6.15 -10.22
CA GLU A 141 -5.20 6.21 -11.60
C GLU A 141 -5.65 4.82 -12.07
N VAL A 142 -4.91 3.75 -11.72
CA VAL A 142 -5.32 2.37 -12.03
C VAL A 142 -6.63 2.00 -11.33
N ILE A 143 -6.77 2.29 -10.03
CA ILE A 143 -8.00 2.02 -9.28
C ILE A 143 -9.19 2.76 -9.89
N GLU A 144 -9.01 4.00 -10.34
CA GLU A 144 -10.09 4.84 -10.88
C GLU A 144 -10.43 4.51 -12.35
N ASP A 145 -9.43 4.23 -13.19
CA ASP A 145 -9.63 3.95 -14.63
C ASP A 145 -10.11 2.51 -14.89
N ALA A 146 -9.69 1.54 -14.08
CA ALA A 146 -10.07 0.12 -14.17
C ALA A 146 -10.99 -0.31 -13.01
N PRO A 147 -11.95 0.55 -12.61
CA PRO A 147 -12.62 0.61 -11.31
C PRO A 147 -12.49 -0.66 -10.45
N ILE A 148 -11.53 -0.64 -9.51
CA ILE A 148 -11.26 -1.78 -8.64
C ILE A 148 -12.17 -1.71 -7.41
N TYR A 149 -13.23 -2.50 -7.43
CA TYR A 149 -14.17 -2.62 -6.31
C TYR A 149 -13.83 -3.80 -5.41
N ILE A 150 -14.09 -3.62 -4.12
CA ILE A 150 -13.90 -4.61 -3.07
C ILE A 150 -15.21 -4.78 -2.30
N THR A 151 -15.62 -6.01 -2.09
CA THR A 151 -16.77 -6.36 -1.23
C THR A 151 -16.25 -6.72 0.15
N ILE A 152 -16.53 -5.87 1.14
CA ILE A 152 -16.04 -6.03 2.52
C ILE A 152 -16.88 -7.04 3.30
N GLU A 153 -18.20 -7.03 3.09
CA GLU A 153 -19.17 -8.00 3.63
C GLU A 153 -20.07 -8.50 2.50
N GLU A 154 -20.45 -9.79 2.50
CA GLU A 154 -21.17 -10.44 1.38
C GLU A 154 -22.51 -9.78 1.02
N ASP A 155 -23.13 -9.07 1.96
CA ASP A 155 -24.41 -8.37 1.80
C ASP A 155 -24.26 -6.85 1.58
N GLU A 156 -23.04 -6.32 1.50
CA GLU A 156 -22.76 -4.89 1.31
C GLU A 156 -22.45 -4.54 -0.15
N GLU A 157 -22.74 -3.28 -0.52
CA GLU A 157 -22.33 -2.75 -1.83
C GLU A 157 -20.80 -2.73 -1.94
N SER A 158 -20.29 -3.18 -3.09
CA SER A 158 -18.86 -3.11 -3.35
C SER A 158 -18.38 -1.66 -3.36
N VAL A 159 -17.33 -1.38 -2.60
CA VAL A 159 -16.73 -0.05 -2.48
C VAL A 159 -15.45 0.03 -3.30
N LEU A 160 -15.15 1.21 -3.85
CA LEU A 160 -13.90 1.43 -4.56
C LEU A 160 -12.73 1.28 -3.57
N MET A 161 -11.70 0.53 -3.96
CA MET A 161 -10.48 0.41 -3.17
C MET A 161 -9.88 1.80 -2.88
N GLN A 162 -9.38 2.00 -1.68
CA GLN A 162 -8.77 3.26 -1.27
C GLN A 162 -7.26 3.17 -1.30
N GLN A 163 -6.62 4.20 -1.83
CA GLN A 163 -5.19 4.40 -1.66
C GLN A 163 -4.91 5.41 -0.54
N ASP A 164 -4.19 4.97 0.48
CA ASP A 164 -3.57 5.84 1.46
C ASP A 164 -2.16 6.23 0.99
N THR A 165 -2.04 7.44 0.45
CA THR A 165 -0.74 8.04 0.09
C THR A 165 0.08 8.40 1.32
N LEU A 166 1.33 8.82 1.14
CA LEU A 166 2.12 9.36 2.25
C LEU A 166 1.40 10.53 2.96
N GLU A 167 0.71 11.38 2.20
CA GLU A 167 -0.06 12.51 2.75
C GLU A 167 -1.24 12.02 3.58
N ASP A 168 -1.96 11.01 3.08
CA ASP A 168 -3.10 10.37 3.76
C ASP A 168 -2.64 9.66 5.04
N PHE A 169 -1.59 8.84 4.95
CA PHE A 169 -0.94 8.16 6.08
C PHE A 169 -0.57 9.16 7.18
N CYS A 170 0.15 10.23 6.83
CA CYS A 170 0.55 11.25 7.80
C CYS A 170 -0.66 11.98 8.42
N TYR A 171 -1.70 12.26 7.62
CA TYR A 171 -2.94 12.84 8.12
C TYR A 171 -3.64 11.90 9.11
N PHE A 172 -3.73 10.61 8.83
CA PHE A 172 -4.38 9.65 9.72
C PHE A 172 -3.58 9.43 11.01
N VAL A 173 -2.25 9.36 10.94
CA VAL A 173 -1.38 9.29 12.14
C VAL A 173 -1.65 10.47 13.08
N ILE A 174 -1.84 11.68 12.55
CA ILE A 174 -2.16 12.87 13.37
C ILE A 174 -3.59 12.79 13.91
N SER A 175 -4.58 12.57 13.04
CA SER A 175 -6.00 12.59 13.43
C SER A 175 -6.38 11.45 14.38
N HIS A 176 -5.60 10.37 14.41
CA HIS A 176 -5.78 9.23 15.30
C HIS A 176 -4.90 9.32 16.56
N GLU A 177 -4.20 10.44 16.75
CA GLU A 177 -3.35 10.73 17.91
C GLU A 177 -2.21 9.69 18.12
N ILE A 178 -1.76 9.06 17.04
CA ILE A 178 -0.70 8.04 17.06
C ILE A 178 0.67 8.68 17.29
N ALA A 179 0.88 9.89 16.77
CA ALA A 179 2.12 10.63 16.98
C ALA A 179 1.88 12.15 16.96
N GLU A 180 2.78 12.89 17.61
CA GLU A 180 2.72 14.34 17.62
C GLU A 180 2.80 14.93 16.20
N ARG A 181 1.93 15.92 15.92
CA ARG A 181 1.95 16.72 14.69
C ARG A 181 3.35 17.22 14.33
N SER A 182 4.14 17.61 15.32
CA SER A 182 5.51 18.11 15.12
C SER A 182 6.44 17.04 14.50
N MET A 183 6.29 15.79 14.91
CA MET A 183 7.10 14.66 14.45
C MET A 183 6.64 14.17 13.08
N VAL A 184 5.32 14.06 12.88
CA VAL A 184 4.75 13.67 11.59
C VAL A 184 5.11 14.66 10.49
N ARG A 185 5.08 15.98 10.78
CA ARG A 185 5.56 17.01 9.85
C ARG A 185 7.03 16.83 9.49
N LYS A 186 7.90 16.46 10.44
CA LYS A 186 9.32 16.19 10.17
C LYS A 186 9.51 14.97 9.26
N PHE A 187 8.71 13.93 9.46
CA PHE A 187 8.69 12.74 8.59
C PHE A 187 8.24 13.09 7.18
N PHE A 188 7.07 13.72 7.04
CA PHE A 188 6.54 14.13 5.74
C PHE A 188 7.50 15.07 5.00
N LYS A 189 8.08 16.07 5.69
CA LYS A 189 9.07 17.00 5.12
C LYS A 189 10.32 16.29 4.61
N ALA A 190 10.76 15.22 5.27
CA ALA A 190 11.96 14.50 4.87
C ALA A 190 11.79 13.79 3.51
N ILE A 191 10.55 13.50 3.11
CA ILE A 191 10.24 12.73 1.91
C ILE A 191 9.65 13.63 0.80
N GLN A 192 8.73 14.52 1.15
CA GLN A 192 8.05 15.43 0.21
C GLN A 192 8.12 16.90 0.69
N PRO A 193 9.34 17.49 0.80
CA PRO A 193 9.51 18.87 1.29
C PRO A 193 8.71 19.90 0.47
N GLN A 194 8.56 19.68 -0.83
CA GLN A 194 7.83 20.54 -1.76
C GLN A 194 6.31 20.53 -1.55
N LYS A 195 5.76 19.53 -0.87
CA LYS A 195 4.31 19.43 -0.58
C LYS A 195 3.95 19.92 0.83
N MET A 196 4.91 20.45 1.58
CA MET A 196 4.70 20.85 2.98
C MET A 196 3.58 21.87 3.17
N GLU A 197 3.49 22.89 2.32
CA GLU A 197 2.43 23.91 2.45
C GLU A 197 1.03 23.31 2.23
N LYS A 198 0.91 22.41 1.25
CA LYS A 198 -0.34 21.67 1.01
C LYS A 198 -0.69 20.80 2.22
N PHE A 199 0.29 20.05 2.72
CA PHE A 199 0.10 19.18 3.88
C PHE A 199 -0.28 19.97 5.13
N ASP A 200 0.38 21.10 5.40
CA ASP A 200 0.09 21.97 6.54
C ASP A 200 -1.35 22.50 6.53
N ARG A 201 -1.88 22.85 5.34
CA ARG A 201 -3.28 23.25 5.19
C ARG A 201 -4.26 22.12 5.50
N ARG A 202 -3.90 20.88 5.18
CA ARG A 202 -4.75 19.70 5.40
C ARG A 202 -4.85 19.28 6.87
N ILE A 203 -3.81 19.53 7.66
CA ILE A 203 -3.72 19.13 9.08
C ILE A 203 -4.01 20.28 10.06
N THR A 204 -4.50 21.42 9.55
CA THR A 204 -4.92 22.57 10.36
C THR A 204 -6.40 22.46 10.64
#